data_AF-A0A2W6SGN5-F1
#
_entry.id   AF-A0A2W6SGN5-F1
#
_cell.length_a   1.000
_cell.length_b   1.000
_cell.length_c   1.000
_cell.angle_alpha   90.00
_cell.angle_beta   90.00
_cell.angle_gamma   90.00
#
_symmetry.space_group_name_H-M   'P 1'
#
loop_
_entity.id
_entity.type
_entity.pdbx_description
1 polymer ?
#
loop_
_entity_poly.entity_id
_entity_poly.type
_entity_poly.pdbx_seq_one_letter_code
_entity_poly.pdbx_strand_id
1 'polypeptide(L)'
;MTDVPSIGGMRLHDAVVPDLAAGLYRIHSGLKVAEGATPLAAPADQEAFVEVVAPRFGLASSDVADSFPPSGAKGAFAAYLPHVALGRRTLPWERKIGRADAAGSASWLALLVVRADEAEVASGTVRTSLPPAVVSELDARDPLVGDPLVSLLKLKQLDTFRAILPSRREAALLAHVRQVNLADTVMAGNDDDGWFALLTANRLPIGQAGAETGYIACLVSLEARDDIWAVPNGQAPPPLVLLHSWPFTTADEGGTFAEVAAKLDAAPFGGAAGDEALLDALGRLSVDHTDHDGTTATSLYRGPLVGVSDDTLPAGGGDISLAAAGEIGRLLGIADGRFLRELVEWHRKAEAAIRAGIEADEMKTMVDVVGAIGSVAQLQDMLLAKIDRSRVPIANIGRLTIPRIVP
;
A
#
# COMPACT_ATOMS: atom_id res chain seq x y z
N MET A 1 18.86 -5.23 13.59
CA MET A 1 17.99 -4.13 14.04
C MET A 1 17.36 -3.54 12.78
N THR A 2 16.10 -3.88 12.52
CA THR A 2 15.35 -3.37 11.37
C THR A 2 14.95 -1.94 11.69
N ASP A 3 15.72 -1.00 11.16
CA ASP A 3 15.38 0.42 11.14
C ASP A 3 14.26 0.62 10.12
N VAL A 4 13.02 0.36 10.56
CA VAL A 4 11.80 0.51 9.76
C VAL A 4 11.42 2.01 9.74
N PRO A 5 11.03 2.57 8.59
CA PRO A 5 10.51 3.94 8.52
C PRO A 5 9.32 4.15 9.47
N SER A 6 9.11 5.38 9.95
CA SER A 6 7.89 5.73 10.66
C SER A 6 6.66 5.53 9.77
N ILE A 7 5.49 5.30 10.37
CA ILE A 7 4.22 5.30 9.65
C ILE A 7 4.07 6.64 8.89
N GLY A 8 3.66 6.57 7.62
CA GLY A 8 3.58 7.66 6.66
C GLY A 8 4.91 8.03 6.01
N GLY A 9 6.01 7.40 6.41
CA GLY A 9 7.36 7.67 5.91
C GLY A 9 7.85 6.60 4.94
N MET A 10 8.70 7.03 3.99
CA MET A 10 9.45 6.13 3.12
C MET A 10 10.92 6.53 3.05
N ARG A 11 11.80 5.57 2.75
CA ARG A 11 13.21 5.81 2.45
C ARG A 11 13.51 5.33 1.05
N LEU A 12 14.29 6.11 0.32
CA LEU A 12 14.73 5.78 -1.04
C LEU A 12 16.23 5.49 -1.00
N HIS A 13 16.61 4.43 -1.68
CA HIS A 13 17.99 3.98 -1.83
C HIS A 13 18.28 3.82 -3.32
N ASP A 14 19.46 4.25 -3.74
CA ASP A 14 19.85 4.17 -5.16
C ASP A 14 19.97 2.71 -5.63
N ALA A 15 20.53 1.83 -4.80
CA ALA A 15 20.69 0.42 -5.12
C ALA A 15 20.82 -0.45 -3.86
N VAL A 16 20.46 -1.73 -4.00
CA VAL A 16 20.80 -2.78 -3.03
C VAL A 16 21.58 -3.86 -3.78
N VAL A 17 22.90 -3.72 -3.81
CA VAL A 17 23.80 -4.64 -4.51
C VAL A 17 24.08 -5.85 -3.61
N PRO A 18 23.82 -7.09 -4.05
CA PRO A 18 24.15 -8.27 -3.26
C PRO A 18 25.68 -8.45 -3.16
N ASP A 19 26.15 -8.88 -1.98
CA ASP A 19 27.59 -9.14 -1.73
C ASP A 19 28.13 -10.31 -2.55
N LEU A 20 27.24 -11.24 -2.91
CA LEU A 20 27.56 -12.44 -3.68
C LEU A 20 26.72 -12.46 -4.94
N ALA A 21 27.38 -12.55 -6.09
CA ALA A 21 26.71 -12.67 -7.38
C ALA A 21 26.07 -14.06 -7.52
N ALA A 22 25.16 -14.21 -8.49
CA ALA A 22 24.66 -15.53 -8.84
C ALA A 22 25.77 -16.41 -9.43
N GLY A 23 25.80 -17.68 -9.08
CA GLY A 23 26.79 -18.64 -9.57
C GLY A 23 27.13 -19.74 -8.58
N LEU A 24 28.00 -20.66 -9.01
CA LEU A 24 28.48 -21.77 -8.21
C LEU A 24 29.76 -21.39 -7.46
N TYR A 25 29.67 -21.36 -6.13
CA TYR A 25 30.78 -21.05 -5.24
C TYR A 25 31.34 -22.32 -4.61
N ARG A 26 32.67 -22.33 -4.44
CA ARG A 26 33.38 -23.40 -3.74
C ARG A 26 33.85 -22.90 -2.38
N ILE A 27 33.33 -23.49 -1.31
CA ILE A 27 33.72 -23.23 0.07
C ILE A 27 34.83 -24.20 0.45
N HIS A 28 35.95 -23.64 0.90
CA HIS A 28 37.08 -24.38 1.46
C HIS A 28 37.11 -24.22 2.97
N SER A 29 37.10 -25.33 3.70
CA SER A 29 37.23 -25.33 5.15
C SER A 29 38.44 -26.14 5.55
N GLY A 30 39.40 -25.48 6.19
CA GLY A 30 40.59 -26.12 6.75
C GLY A 30 40.73 -25.78 8.22
N LEU A 31 41.11 -26.76 9.02
CA LEU A 31 41.33 -26.57 10.46
C LEU A 31 42.84 -26.56 10.74
N LYS A 32 43.32 -25.58 11.49
CA LYS A 32 44.69 -25.59 12.03
C LYS A 32 44.60 -25.83 13.54
N VAL A 33 45.12 -26.97 13.98
CA VAL A 33 45.17 -27.33 15.41
C VAL A 33 46.62 -27.18 15.89
N ALA A 34 46.83 -26.56 17.04
CA ALA A 34 48.15 -26.41 17.64
C ALA A 34 48.05 -26.46 19.17
N GLU A 35 49.10 -26.97 19.82
CA GLU A 35 49.32 -26.85 21.26
C GLU A 35 50.53 -25.94 21.47
N GLY A 36 50.29 -24.72 21.96
CA GLY A 36 51.33 -23.68 21.98
C GLY A 36 51.81 -23.32 20.58
N ALA A 37 53.12 -23.45 20.32
CA ALA A 37 53.74 -23.22 19.00
C ALA A 37 53.85 -24.50 18.15
N THR A 38 53.42 -25.65 18.68
CA THR A 38 53.57 -26.94 17.99
C THR A 38 52.29 -27.27 17.21
N PRO A 39 52.37 -27.41 15.88
CA PRO A 39 51.22 -27.83 15.07
C PRO A 39 50.82 -29.28 15.42
N LEU A 40 49.53 -29.52 15.59
CA LEU A 40 48.93 -30.84 15.77
C LEU A 40 48.27 -31.29 14.47
N ALA A 41 48.06 -32.60 14.35
CA ALA A 41 47.32 -33.19 13.24
C ALA A 41 45.89 -32.62 13.20
N ALA A 42 45.52 -32.09 12.04
CA ALA A 42 44.17 -31.59 11.79
C ALA A 42 43.42 -32.53 10.83
N PRO A 43 42.07 -32.52 10.85
CA PRO A 43 41.27 -33.14 9.81
C PRO A 43 41.67 -32.62 8.42
N ALA A 44 41.46 -33.44 7.39
CA ALA A 44 41.67 -33.02 6.01
C ALA A 44 40.76 -31.84 5.66
N ASP A 45 41.26 -30.94 4.81
CA ASP A 45 40.49 -29.84 4.27
C ASP A 45 39.24 -30.38 3.56
N GLN A 46 38.11 -29.70 3.78
CA GLN A 46 36.83 -30.04 3.18
C GLN A 46 36.47 -29.01 2.10
N GLU A 47 36.00 -29.51 0.97
CA GLU A 47 35.40 -28.70 -0.08
C GLU A 47 33.88 -28.93 -0.10
N ALA A 48 33.12 -27.85 -0.13
CA ALA A 48 31.68 -27.87 -0.37
C ALA A 48 31.33 -26.89 -1.49
N PHE A 49 30.23 -27.14 -2.18
CA PHE A 49 29.73 -26.25 -3.24
C PHE A 49 28.40 -25.63 -2.81
N VAL A 50 28.25 -24.34 -3.04
CA VAL A 50 27.01 -23.59 -2.79
C VAL A 50 26.65 -22.85 -4.06
N GLU A 51 25.42 -23.03 -4.52
CA GLU A 51 24.88 -22.32 -5.67
C GLU A 51 24.04 -21.12 -5.19
N VAL A 52 24.39 -19.93 -5.68
CA VAL A 52 23.60 -18.71 -5.48
C VAL A 52 22.70 -18.55 -6.70
N VAL A 53 21.39 -18.70 -6.50
CA VAL A 53 20.40 -18.70 -7.59
C VAL A 53 19.80 -17.30 -7.77
N ALA A 54 19.75 -16.84 -9.03
CA ALA A 54 19.03 -15.64 -9.44
C ALA A 54 18.29 -15.88 -10.76
N PRO A 55 17.06 -15.35 -10.94
CA PRO A 55 16.34 -15.43 -12.21
C PRO A 55 17.15 -14.94 -13.41
N ARG A 56 16.94 -15.55 -14.59
CA ARG A 56 17.69 -15.24 -15.84
C ARG A 56 16.82 -14.99 -17.05
N PHE A 57 15.90 -15.92 -17.29
CA PHE A 57 15.18 -16.04 -18.56
C PHE A 57 13.66 -16.01 -18.40
N GLY A 58 13.19 -15.84 -17.16
CA GLY A 58 11.80 -15.68 -16.80
C GLY A 58 11.71 -15.17 -15.36
N LEU A 59 10.60 -14.52 -15.06
CA LEU A 59 10.28 -14.03 -13.72
C LEU A 59 8.93 -14.61 -13.30
N ALA A 60 8.80 -15.08 -12.05
CA ALA A 60 7.52 -15.57 -11.57
C ALA A 60 6.58 -14.38 -11.32
N SER A 61 5.28 -14.57 -11.49
CA SER A 61 4.30 -13.52 -11.20
C SER A 61 4.34 -13.07 -9.73
N SER A 62 4.77 -13.95 -8.81
CA SER A 62 4.96 -13.64 -7.40
C SER A 62 6.13 -12.71 -7.10
N ASP A 63 7.09 -12.56 -8.03
CA ASP A 63 8.21 -11.63 -7.86
C ASP A 63 7.79 -10.18 -8.16
N VAL A 64 6.65 -9.99 -8.84
CA VAL A 64 6.07 -8.68 -9.16
C VAL A 64 5.06 -8.31 -8.08
N ALA A 65 5.41 -7.32 -7.27
CA ALA A 65 4.54 -6.80 -6.21
C ALA A 65 3.45 -5.87 -6.78
N ASP A 66 3.81 -5.04 -7.76
CA ASP A 66 2.87 -4.13 -8.40
C ASP A 66 3.33 -3.71 -9.80
N SER A 67 2.37 -3.30 -10.64
CA SER A 67 2.66 -2.74 -11.96
C SER A 67 1.75 -1.56 -12.27
N PHE A 68 2.35 -0.50 -12.80
CA PHE A 68 1.65 0.67 -13.26
C PHE A 68 2.01 0.99 -14.72
N PRO A 69 1.02 1.23 -15.59
CA PRO A 69 -0.42 1.03 -15.37
C PRO A 69 -0.76 -0.43 -15.03
N PRO A 70 -1.88 -0.69 -14.32
CA PRO A 70 -2.27 -2.07 -14.03
C PRO A 70 -2.52 -2.88 -15.28
N SER A 71 -2.28 -4.20 -15.22
CA SER A 71 -2.51 -5.11 -16.33
C SER A 71 -3.96 -5.04 -16.83
N GLY A 72 -4.14 -4.84 -18.13
CA GLY A 72 -5.44 -4.71 -18.79
C GLY A 72 -6.19 -3.40 -18.48
N ALA A 73 -5.58 -2.46 -17.76
CA ALA A 73 -6.22 -1.20 -17.44
C ALA A 73 -6.37 -0.30 -18.68
N LYS A 74 -7.43 0.51 -18.66
CA LYS A 74 -7.70 1.57 -19.64
C LYS A 74 -7.80 2.91 -18.90
N GLY A 75 -7.08 3.93 -19.36
CA GLY A 75 -7.10 5.25 -18.72
C GLY A 75 -6.12 6.26 -19.32
N ALA A 76 -6.12 7.47 -18.76
CA ALA A 76 -5.15 8.51 -19.11
C ALA A 76 -3.81 8.28 -18.39
N PHE A 77 -2.96 7.46 -19.00
CA PHE A 77 -1.63 7.14 -18.46
C PHE A 77 -0.50 8.05 -18.98
N ALA A 78 -0.83 9.06 -19.79
CA ALA A 78 0.16 9.94 -20.42
C ALA A 78 0.90 10.86 -19.43
N ALA A 79 0.39 11.04 -18.21
CA ALA A 79 0.97 11.91 -17.18
C ALA A 79 2.03 11.23 -16.29
N TYR A 80 2.14 9.90 -16.34
CA TYR A 80 2.99 9.12 -15.43
C TYR A 80 3.86 8.15 -16.20
N LEU A 81 5.12 8.02 -15.80
CA LEU A 81 5.98 6.98 -16.34
C LEU A 81 5.52 5.61 -15.83
N PRO A 82 5.33 4.64 -16.73
CA PRO A 82 5.10 3.26 -16.33
C PRO A 82 6.22 2.75 -15.44
N HIS A 83 5.87 1.98 -14.42
CA HIS A 83 6.81 1.44 -13.46
C HIS A 83 6.35 0.09 -12.91
N VAL A 84 7.28 -0.66 -12.35
CA VAL A 84 7.01 -1.96 -11.72
C VAL A 84 7.71 -2.02 -10.37
N ALA A 85 7.02 -2.55 -9.37
CA ALA A 85 7.59 -2.87 -8.06
C ALA A 85 7.84 -4.38 -7.98
N LEU A 86 9.04 -4.75 -7.56
CA LEU A 86 9.50 -6.12 -7.38
C LEU A 86 9.70 -6.39 -5.90
N GLY A 87 9.18 -7.51 -5.41
CA GLY A 87 9.31 -7.87 -3.98
C GLY A 87 10.75 -8.18 -3.59
N ARG A 88 11.56 -8.71 -4.52
CA ARG A 88 12.98 -8.95 -4.27
C ARG A 88 13.81 -7.70 -4.47
N ARG A 89 14.20 -7.05 -3.36
CA ARG A 89 14.98 -5.79 -3.36
C ARG A 89 16.34 -5.83 -4.09
N THR A 90 17.00 -6.99 -4.19
CA THR A 90 18.32 -7.13 -4.87
C THR A 90 18.20 -7.43 -6.35
N LEU A 91 17.02 -7.84 -6.83
CA LEU A 91 16.83 -8.45 -8.14
C LEU A 91 17.41 -7.63 -9.31
N PRO A 92 17.24 -6.30 -9.38
CA PRO A 92 17.84 -5.49 -10.47
C PRO A 92 19.37 -5.52 -10.51
N TRP A 93 20.05 -5.91 -9.43
CA TRP A 93 21.52 -5.87 -9.29
C TRP A 93 22.18 -7.25 -9.16
N GLU A 94 21.41 -8.33 -9.23
CA GLU A 94 21.90 -9.71 -9.13
C GLU A 94 22.76 -10.15 -10.32
N ARG A 95 22.65 -9.46 -11.46
CA ARG A 95 23.40 -9.73 -12.69
C ARG A 95 24.00 -8.46 -13.27
N LYS A 96 24.92 -8.62 -14.21
CA LYS A 96 25.65 -7.50 -14.83
C LYS A 96 25.25 -7.31 -16.29
N ILE A 97 25.11 -6.06 -16.70
CA ILE A 97 24.86 -5.71 -18.10
C ILE A 97 26.02 -6.18 -18.98
N GLY A 98 27.25 -5.87 -18.57
CA GLY A 98 28.44 -6.05 -19.38
C GLY A 98 29.69 -6.25 -18.54
N ARG A 99 30.84 -6.45 -19.19
CA ARG A 99 32.12 -6.65 -18.47
C ARG A 99 32.63 -5.39 -17.77
N ALA A 100 32.25 -4.21 -18.29
CA ALA A 100 32.75 -2.90 -17.84
C ALA A 100 31.86 -2.22 -16.78
N ASP A 101 30.92 -2.94 -16.16
CA ASP A 101 29.96 -2.38 -15.20
C ASP A 101 30.59 -2.18 -13.80
N ALA A 102 31.65 -1.38 -13.76
CA ALA A 102 32.56 -1.23 -12.62
C ALA A 102 31.93 -0.49 -11.42
N ALA A 103 30.85 0.25 -11.62
CA ALA A 103 30.13 0.95 -10.54
C ALA A 103 29.15 0.05 -9.79
N GLY A 104 28.83 -1.15 -10.31
CA GLY A 104 28.02 -2.15 -9.63
C GLY A 104 26.53 -1.82 -9.45
N SER A 105 26.11 -0.58 -9.69
CA SER A 105 24.76 -0.06 -9.43
C SER A 105 23.83 -0.05 -10.65
N ALA A 106 24.31 -0.36 -11.85
CA ALA A 106 23.43 -0.42 -13.02
C ALA A 106 22.53 -1.66 -12.95
N SER A 107 21.25 -1.46 -13.25
CA SER A 107 20.29 -2.57 -13.28
C SER A 107 20.47 -3.39 -14.55
N TRP A 108 20.58 -4.72 -14.42
CA TRP A 108 20.50 -5.62 -15.59
C TRP A 108 19.07 -5.75 -16.13
N LEU A 109 18.09 -5.19 -15.42
CA LEU A 109 16.70 -5.12 -15.83
C LEU A 109 16.38 -3.75 -16.39
N ALA A 110 15.52 -3.70 -17.41
CA ALA A 110 14.95 -2.46 -17.91
C ALA A 110 13.46 -2.62 -18.17
N LEU A 111 12.68 -1.58 -17.89
CA LEU A 111 11.26 -1.53 -18.25
C LEU A 111 11.09 -0.74 -19.54
N LEU A 112 10.68 -1.41 -20.60
CA LEU A 112 10.42 -0.80 -21.91
C LEU A 112 8.92 -0.70 -22.14
N VAL A 113 8.48 0.44 -22.68
CA VAL A 113 7.08 0.66 -23.04
C VAL A 113 7.01 0.75 -24.57
N VAL A 114 6.29 -0.19 -25.17
CA VAL A 114 6.14 -0.29 -26.62
C VAL A 114 4.67 -0.21 -27.00
N ARG A 115 4.37 0.47 -28.10
CA ARG A 115 3.04 0.41 -28.69
C ARG A 115 2.83 -0.99 -29.29
N ALA A 116 1.60 -1.49 -29.28
CA ALA A 116 1.29 -2.86 -29.70
C ALA A 116 1.75 -3.20 -31.14
N ASP A 117 1.91 -2.21 -32.01
CA ASP A 117 2.36 -2.38 -33.40
C ASP A 117 3.88 -2.18 -33.59
N GLU A 118 4.63 -1.75 -32.58
CA GLU A 118 6.09 -1.48 -32.66
C GLU A 118 6.95 -2.73 -32.41
N ALA A 119 6.39 -3.73 -31.74
CA ALA A 119 7.11 -4.93 -31.33
C ALA A 119 6.25 -6.20 -31.50
N GLU A 120 6.92 -7.34 -31.52
CA GLU A 120 6.31 -8.66 -31.38
C GLU A 120 6.93 -9.42 -30.21
N VAL A 121 6.13 -10.22 -29.53
CA VAL A 121 6.61 -11.18 -28.52
C VAL A 121 6.73 -12.53 -29.20
N ALA A 122 7.93 -13.11 -29.16
CA ALA A 122 8.23 -14.41 -29.73
C ALA A 122 8.77 -15.37 -28.66
N SER A 123 8.66 -16.66 -28.91
CA SER A 123 9.32 -17.70 -28.11
C SER A 123 10.48 -18.30 -28.91
N GLY A 124 11.54 -18.69 -28.22
CA GLY A 124 12.72 -19.31 -28.82
C GLY A 124 13.62 -19.92 -27.76
N THR A 125 14.83 -20.29 -28.15
CA THR A 125 15.86 -20.74 -27.21
C THR A 125 17.02 -19.75 -27.16
N VAL A 126 17.78 -19.73 -26.06
CA VAL A 126 18.93 -18.82 -25.89
C VAL A 126 19.92 -18.94 -27.05
N ARG A 127 20.33 -20.16 -27.40
CA ARG A 127 21.38 -20.40 -28.39
C ARG A 127 20.94 -20.08 -29.82
N THR A 128 19.64 -20.13 -30.12
CA THR A 128 19.10 -19.83 -31.46
C THR A 128 18.70 -18.37 -31.63
N SER A 129 18.37 -17.70 -30.53
CA SER A 129 17.73 -16.38 -30.58
C SER A 129 18.67 -15.23 -30.25
N LEU A 130 19.79 -15.49 -29.56
CA LEU A 130 20.77 -14.48 -29.19
C LEU A 130 22.06 -14.59 -30.01
N PRO A 131 22.83 -13.50 -30.19
CA PRO A 131 24.12 -13.54 -30.86
C PRO A 131 25.09 -14.53 -30.18
N PRO A 132 25.91 -15.29 -30.93
CA PRO A 132 26.83 -16.29 -30.34
C PRO A 132 27.81 -15.73 -29.30
N ALA A 133 28.25 -14.48 -29.48
CA ALA A 133 29.12 -13.80 -28.52
C ALA A 133 28.40 -13.54 -27.17
N VAL A 134 27.12 -13.16 -27.21
CA VAL A 134 26.28 -12.97 -26.03
C VAL A 134 26.04 -14.31 -25.33
N VAL A 135 25.72 -15.37 -26.09
CA VAL A 135 25.54 -16.72 -25.54
C VAL A 135 26.80 -17.21 -24.83
N SER A 136 27.97 -17.00 -25.43
CA SER A 136 29.25 -17.38 -24.84
C SER A 136 29.54 -16.61 -23.55
N GLU A 137 29.19 -15.32 -23.50
CA GLU A 137 29.35 -14.50 -22.30
C GLU A 137 28.36 -14.89 -21.19
N LEU A 138 27.12 -15.24 -21.54
CA LEU A 138 26.13 -15.76 -20.59
C LEU A 138 26.59 -17.08 -19.96
N ASP A 139 27.11 -18.00 -20.77
CA ASP A 139 27.61 -19.32 -20.35
C ASP A 139 28.87 -19.20 -19.48
N ALA A 140 29.75 -18.24 -19.78
CA ALA A 140 30.96 -17.99 -18.99
C ALA A 140 30.66 -17.42 -17.59
N ARG A 141 29.56 -16.68 -17.42
CA ARG A 141 29.17 -16.09 -16.13
C ARG A 141 28.44 -17.09 -15.24
N ASP A 142 27.56 -17.86 -15.85
CA ASP A 142 26.68 -18.81 -15.17
C ASP A 142 26.32 -19.89 -16.22
N PRO A 143 26.85 -21.12 -16.10
CA PRO A 143 26.76 -22.14 -17.14
C PRO A 143 25.31 -22.43 -17.58
N LEU A 144 25.08 -22.46 -18.89
CA LEU A 144 23.78 -22.78 -19.47
C LEU A 144 23.59 -24.30 -19.49
N VAL A 145 22.66 -24.80 -18.67
CA VAL A 145 22.22 -26.20 -18.73
C VAL A 145 21.32 -26.39 -19.96
N GLY A 146 21.85 -27.07 -20.99
CA GLY A 146 21.13 -27.32 -22.23
C GLY A 146 20.96 -26.06 -23.09
N ASP A 147 19.72 -25.84 -23.57
CA ASP A 147 19.33 -24.64 -24.33
C ASP A 147 17.95 -24.15 -23.83
N PRO A 148 17.93 -23.25 -22.82
CA PRO A 148 16.69 -22.89 -22.14
C PRO A 148 15.73 -22.13 -23.06
N LEU A 149 14.43 -22.38 -22.86
CA LEU A 149 13.35 -21.65 -23.54
C LEU A 149 13.24 -20.24 -22.97
N VAL A 150 13.07 -19.27 -23.86
CA VAL A 150 12.98 -17.85 -23.51
C VAL A 150 11.87 -17.16 -24.27
N SER A 151 11.25 -16.17 -23.64
CA SER A 151 10.41 -15.19 -24.33
C SER A 151 11.28 -14.04 -24.82
N LEU A 152 10.95 -13.47 -25.97
CA LEU A 152 11.74 -12.45 -26.65
C LEU A 152 10.86 -11.27 -27.04
N LEU A 153 11.34 -10.07 -26.77
CA LEU A 153 10.82 -8.84 -27.33
C LEU A 153 11.62 -8.50 -28.60
N LYS A 154 10.94 -8.48 -29.75
CA LYS A 154 11.51 -8.10 -31.04
C LYS A 154 10.90 -6.79 -31.50
N LEU A 155 11.69 -5.73 -31.52
CA LEU A 155 11.27 -4.45 -32.08
C LEU A 155 11.40 -4.46 -33.60
N LYS A 156 10.45 -3.81 -34.27
CA LYS A 156 10.41 -3.73 -35.75
C LYS A 156 11.38 -2.69 -36.31
N GLN A 157 11.60 -1.59 -35.58
CA GLN A 157 12.37 -0.43 -36.06
C GLN A 157 13.55 -0.12 -35.13
N LEU A 158 14.73 0.11 -35.72
CA LEU A 158 15.96 0.40 -34.97
C LEU A 158 15.93 1.76 -34.28
N ASP A 159 15.30 2.76 -34.90
CA ASP A 159 15.19 4.09 -34.30
C ASP A 159 14.31 4.06 -33.04
N THR A 160 13.18 3.34 -33.09
CA THR A 160 12.34 3.10 -31.91
C THR A 160 13.11 2.35 -30.84
N PHE A 161 13.85 1.29 -31.20
CA PHE A 161 14.70 0.54 -30.28
C PHE A 161 15.69 1.45 -29.54
N ARG A 162 16.41 2.31 -30.27
CA ARG A 162 17.38 3.25 -29.68
C ARG A 162 16.71 4.34 -28.83
N ALA A 163 15.51 4.77 -29.20
CA ALA A 163 14.78 5.81 -28.47
C ALA A 163 14.25 5.31 -27.12
N ILE A 164 13.87 4.02 -27.03
CA ILE A 164 13.32 3.46 -25.80
C ILE A 164 14.35 2.70 -24.97
N LEU A 165 15.44 2.23 -25.56
CA LEU A 165 16.48 1.54 -24.80
C LEU A 165 17.19 2.57 -23.89
N PRO A 166 17.22 2.37 -22.57
CA PRO A 166 17.96 3.27 -21.70
C PRO A 166 19.46 3.22 -22.02
N SER A 167 20.13 4.35 -21.95
CA SER A 167 21.59 4.39 -21.93
C SER A 167 22.12 3.66 -20.70
N ARG A 168 23.38 3.25 -20.74
CA ARG A 168 24.03 2.60 -19.59
C ARG A 168 23.96 3.42 -18.30
N ARG A 169 24.02 4.75 -18.43
CA ARG A 169 23.94 5.67 -17.28
C ARG A 169 22.50 5.75 -16.75
N GLU A 170 21.52 5.78 -17.63
CA GLU A 170 20.10 5.78 -17.25
C GLU A 170 19.69 4.46 -16.60
N ALA A 171 20.26 3.32 -17.00
CA ALA A 171 19.99 2.03 -16.36
C ALA A 171 20.32 2.01 -14.84
N ALA A 172 21.22 2.88 -14.38
CA ALA A 172 21.50 3.07 -12.95
C ALA A 172 20.55 4.07 -12.25
N LEU A 173 19.81 4.88 -13.00
CA LEU A 173 18.88 5.90 -12.48
C LEU A 173 17.42 5.45 -12.54
N LEU A 174 17.10 4.55 -13.48
CA LEU A 174 15.75 4.03 -13.70
C LEU A 174 15.40 2.86 -12.77
N ALA A 175 16.34 2.43 -11.94
CA ALA A 175 16.14 1.46 -10.89
C ALA A 175 16.52 2.06 -9.54
N HIS A 176 15.70 1.82 -8.52
CA HIS A 176 15.98 2.23 -7.15
C HIS A 176 15.24 1.30 -6.18
N VAL A 177 15.45 1.46 -4.88
CA VAL A 177 14.75 0.70 -3.85
C VAL A 177 14.01 1.66 -2.93
N ARG A 178 12.75 1.33 -2.62
CA ARG A 178 12.01 2.00 -1.56
C ARG A 178 11.87 1.06 -0.37
N GLN A 179 12.08 1.61 0.82
CA GLN A 179 11.71 0.99 2.07
C GLN A 179 10.49 1.72 2.63
N VAL A 180 9.46 0.95 2.98
CA VAL A 180 8.18 1.45 3.50
C VAL A 180 7.86 0.78 4.84
N ASN A 181 6.95 1.38 5.59
CA ASN A 181 6.35 0.71 6.74
C ASN A 181 5.21 -0.18 6.25
N LEU A 182 5.08 -1.38 6.80
CA LEU A 182 4.03 -2.33 6.39
C LEU A 182 2.68 -2.02 7.04
N ALA A 183 2.67 -1.25 8.14
CA ALA A 183 1.45 -0.93 8.89
C ALA A 183 0.48 0.00 8.13
N ASP A 184 0.96 0.72 7.11
CA ASP A 184 0.22 1.69 6.31
C ASP A 184 0.31 1.44 4.80
N THR A 185 0.94 0.35 4.39
CA THR A 185 1.14 0.03 2.98
C THR A 185 0.20 -1.10 2.55
N VAL A 186 -0.72 -0.79 1.64
CA VAL A 186 -1.63 -1.76 1.01
C VAL A 186 -0.88 -2.84 0.20
N MET A 187 0.36 -2.54 -0.19
CA MET A 187 1.27 -3.45 -0.90
C MET A 187 1.91 -4.52 -0.01
N ALA A 188 1.60 -4.56 1.30
CA ALA A 188 2.10 -5.58 2.23
C ALA A 188 1.36 -6.90 2.00
N GLY A 189 1.76 -7.64 0.98
CA GLY A 189 1.21 -8.93 0.62
C GLY A 189 2.25 -10.03 0.81
N ASN A 190 2.18 -10.74 1.95
CA ASN A 190 2.91 -11.97 2.26
C ASN A 190 4.43 -11.80 2.48
N ASP A 191 4.95 -12.17 3.66
CA ASP A 191 6.39 -12.18 4.06
C ASP A 191 7.24 -10.99 3.54
N ASP A 192 6.61 -9.83 3.34
CA ASP A 192 7.28 -8.62 2.90
C ASP A 192 8.12 -8.06 4.05
N ASP A 193 9.37 -7.72 3.77
CA ASP A 193 10.28 -7.08 4.73
C ASP A 193 10.19 -5.53 4.66
N GLY A 194 9.24 -5.01 3.88
CA GLY A 194 9.03 -3.58 3.63
C GLY A 194 9.96 -3.00 2.57
N TRP A 195 10.72 -3.82 1.84
CA TRP A 195 11.62 -3.38 0.78
C TRP A 195 11.10 -3.76 -0.60
N PHE A 196 11.07 -2.80 -1.51
CA PHE A 196 10.67 -3.03 -2.89
C PHE A 196 11.68 -2.42 -3.84
N ALA A 197 12.13 -3.20 -4.83
CA ALA A 197 12.89 -2.68 -5.95
C ALA A 197 11.93 -2.12 -7.00
N LEU A 198 12.18 -0.91 -7.49
CA LEU A 198 11.35 -0.24 -8.48
C LEU A 198 12.13 -0.07 -9.77
N LEU A 199 11.49 -0.37 -10.90
CA LEU A 199 11.96 0.02 -12.22
C LEU A 199 10.96 0.96 -12.87
N THR A 200 11.47 2.04 -13.45
CA THR A 200 10.68 3.04 -14.18
C THR A 200 11.07 3.02 -15.65
N ALA A 201 10.10 3.13 -16.54
CA ALA A 201 10.35 3.28 -17.97
C ALA A 201 10.89 4.69 -18.30
N ASN A 202 11.50 4.84 -19.48
CA ASN A 202 11.97 6.14 -20.00
C ASN A 202 11.04 6.72 -21.08
N ARG A 203 9.84 6.15 -21.27
CA ARG A 203 8.86 6.58 -22.28
C ARG A 203 7.48 6.70 -21.68
N LEU A 204 6.82 7.83 -21.95
CA LEU A 204 5.41 8.04 -21.63
C LEU A 204 4.50 7.36 -22.68
N PRO A 205 3.41 6.69 -22.27
CA PRO A 205 2.45 6.08 -23.18
C PRO A 205 1.46 7.12 -23.68
N ILE A 206 1.91 7.97 -24.62
CA ILE A 206 1.11 9.06 -25.17
C ILE A 206 0.09 8.51 -26.18
N GLY A 207 -1.20 8.58 -25.84
CA GLY A 207 -2.30 8.25 -26.73
C GLY A 207 -2.54 9.31 -27.80
N GLN A 208 -3.30 8.96 -28.84
CA GLN A 208 -3.86 9.93 -29.77
C GLN A 208 -5.20 10.46 -29.23
N ALA A 209 -5.41 11.78 -29.31
CA ALA A 209 -6.67 12.39 -28.93
C ALA A 209 -7.83 11.75 -29.71
N GLY A 210 -8.86 11.32 -29.00
CA GLY A 210 -10.05 10.65 -29.52
C GLY A 210 -9.86 9.18 -29.90
N ALA A 211 -8.70 8.57 -29.62
CA ALA A 211 -8.42 7.19 -29.99
C ALA A 211 -7.75 6.38 -28.87
N GLU A 212 -8.14 5.12 -28.75
CA GLU A 212 -7.48 4.17 -27.87
C GLU A 212 -6.16 3.71 -28.47
N THR A 213 -5.10 3.75 -27.67
CA THR A 213 -3.77 3.28 -28.08
C THR A 213 -3.30 2.18 -27.14
N GLY A 214 -3.15 0.97 -27.67
CA GLY A 214 -2.66 -0.19 -26.92
C GLY A 214 -1.14 -0.16 -26.74
N TYR A 215 -0.70 -0.38 -25.51
CA TYR A 215 0.70 -0.47 -25.11
C TYR A 215 0.98 -1.79 -24.39
N ILE A 216 2.24 -2.20 -24.42
CA ILE A 216 2.77 -3.31 -23.63
C ILE A 216 3.97 -2.78 -22.85
N ALA A 217 3.93 -2.95 -21.54
CA ALA A 217 5.10 -2.75 -20.69
C ALA A 217 5.87 -4.08 -20.61
N CYS A 218 7.17 -4.02 -20.85
CA CYS A 218 8.04 -5.17 -21.03
C CYS A 218 9.25 -5.05 -20.11
N LEU A 219 9.33 -5.92 -19.11
CA LEU A 219 10.54 -6.08 -18.29
C LEU A 219 11.52 -6.99 -19.03
N VAL A 220 12.63 -6.42 -19.48
CA VAL A 220 13.64 -7.10 -20.31
C VAL A 220 14.96 -7.27 -19.58
N SER A 221 15.70 -8.31 -19.97
CA SER A 221 17.07 -8.56 -19.52
C SER A 221 18.09 -7.86 -20.43
N LEU A 222 19.02 -7.15 -19.79
CA LEU A 222 20.23 -6.57 -20.36
C LEU A 222 21.48 -7.40 -20.00
N GLU A 223 21.33 -8.59 -19.41
CA GLU A 223 22.45 -9.44 -18.99
C GLU A 223 23.36 -9.78 -20.19
N ALA A 224 24.65 -9.50 -20.05
CA ALA A 224 25.67 -9.72 -21.08
C ALA A 224 25.41 -9.01 -22.41
N ARG A 225 24.60 -7.94 -22.42
CA ARG A 225 24.20 -7.21 -23.63
C ARG A 225 25.00 -5.94 -23.86
N ASP A 226 26.31 -6.05 -24.05
CA ASP A 226 27.10 -4.88 -24.47
C ASP A 226 26.81 -4.48 -25.94
N ASP A 227 26.28 -5.41 -26.75
CA ASP A 227 26.00 -5.29 -28.18
C ASP A 227 24.86 -4.31 -28.53
N ILE A 228 23.86 -4.19 -27.65
CA ILE A 228 22.62 -3.46 -27.96
C ILE A 228 22.79 -1.95 -28.13
N TRP A 229 23.85 -1.35 -27.56
CA TRP A 229 24.14 0.07 -27.75
C TRP A 229 24.98 0.37 -28.99
N ALA A 230 25.56 -0.67 -29.63
CA ALA A 230 26.49 -0.54 -30.75
C ALA A 230 25.94 -1.10 -32.07
N VAL A 231 24.61 -1.26 -32.18
CA VAL A 231 23.95 -1.81 -33.37
C VAL A 231 24.17 -0.87 -34.56
N PRO A 232 24.78 -1.31 -35.68
CA PRO A 232 24.98 -0.50 -36.88
C PRO A 232 23.67 -0.04 -37.54
N ASN A 233 23.70 1.09 -38.24
CA ASN A 233 22.55 1.56 -39.04
C ASN A 233 22.21 0.56 -40.17
N GLY A 234 20.92 0.39 -40.44
CA GLY A 234 20.41 -0.52 -41.48
C GLY A 234 20.33 -2.00 -41.06
N GLN A 235 20.73 -2.34 -39.83
CA GLN A 235 20.48 -3.65 -39.25
C GLN A 235 19.14 -3.69 -38.51
N ALA A 236 18.55 -4.88 -38.41
CA ALA A 236 17.38 -5.10 -37.59
C ALA A 236 17.73 -4.96 -36.09
N PRO A 237 16.79 -4.50 -35.25
CA PRO A 237 16.99 -4.47 -33.80
C PRO A 237 17.29 -5.87 -33.26
N PRO A 238 18.29 -6.03 -32.39
CA PRO A 238 18.54 -7.32 -31.77
C PRO A 238 17.40 -7.66 -30.78
N PRO A 239 16.99 -8.93 -30.68
CA PRO A 239 15.96 -9.34 -29.73
C PRO A 239 16.44 -9.15 -28.28
N LEU A 240 15.52 -8.84 -27.39
CA LEU A 240 15.76 -8.76 -25.95
C LEU A 240 15.03 -9.91 -25.25
N VAL A 241 15.63 -10.51 -24.24
CA VAL A 241 14.95 -11.54 -23.43
C VAL A 241 13.89 -10.84 -22.59
N LEU A 242 12.64 -11.30 -22.72
CA LEU A 242 11.48 -10.80 -22.00
C LEU A 242 11.25 -11.65 -20.75
N LEU A 243 11.28 -11.01 -19.58
CA LEU A 243 11.11 -11.68 -18.29
C LEU A 243 9.66 -11.60 -17.81
N HIS A 244 9.03 -10.46 -18.04
CA HIS A 244 7.64 -10.20 -17.69
C HIS A 244 7.05 -9.14 -18.62
N SER A 245 5.75 -9.21 -18.88
CA SER A 245 5.05 -8.19 -19.66
C SER A 245 3.57 -8.12 -19.31
N TRP A 246 2.99 -6.93 -19.42
CA TRP A 246 1.56 -6.74 -19.29
C TRP A 246 1.04 -5.69 -20.28
N PRO A 247 -0.17 -5.89 -20.83
CA PRO A 247 -0.81 -4.92 -21.70
C PRO A 247 -1.55 -3.86 -20.90
N PHE A 248 -1.70 -2.67 -21.47
CA PHE A 248 -2.62 -1.64 -21.00
C PHE A 248 -3.01 -0.72 -22.17
N THR A 249 -4.06 0.07 -22.00
CA THR A 249 -4.60 0.95 -23.04
C THR A 249 -4.61 2.39 -22.56
N THR A 250 -3.98 3.29 -23.32
CA THR A 250 -4.15 4.72 -23.12
C THR A 250 -5.38 5.21 -23.88
N ALA A 251 -6.25 5.96 -23.21
CA ALA A 251 -7.43 6.59 -23.79
C ALA A 251 -7.67 7.97 -23.15
N ASP A 252 -8.49 8.80 -23.81
CA ASP A 252 -8.98 10.07 -23.25
C ASP A 252 -10.06 9.87 -22.17
N GLU A 253 -10.60 8.65 -22.10
CA GLU A 253 -11.49 8.19 -21.03
C GLU A 253 -10.67 7.75 -19.83
N GLY A 254 -11.06 8.24 -18.66
CA GLY A 254 -10.17 8.27 -17.50
C GLY A 254 -9.24 9.48 -17.59
N GLY A 255 -8.81 9.95 -16.44
CA GLY A 255 -8.06 11.18 -16.28
C GLY A 255 -7.36 11.14 -14.94
N THR A 256 -6.67 12.22 -14.60
CA THR A 256 -6.41 12.47 -13.18
C THR A 256 -7.74 12.46 -12.42
N PHE A 257 -7.71 12.13 -11.13
CA PHE A 257 -8.91 12.22 -10.29
C PHE A 257 -9.60 13.59 -10.46
N ALA A 258 -8.83 14.68 -10.59
CA ALA A 258 -9.35 16.01 -10.82
C ALA A 258 -10.16 16.13 -12.12
N GLU A 259 -9.68 15.59 -13.24
CA GLU A 259 -10.38 15.63 -14.53
C GLU A 259 -11.66 14.79 -14.52
N VAL A 260 -11.62 13.64 -13.86
CA VAL A 260 -12.81 12.79 -13.67
C VAL A 260 -13.81 13.49 -12.75
N ALA A 261 -13.34 14.05 -11.63
CA ALA A 261 -14.13 14.81 -10.66
C ALA A 261 -14.82 16.02 -11.29
N ALA A 262 -14.13 16.76 -12.16
CA ALA A 262 -14.69 17.91 -12.87
C ALA A 262 -15.81 17.55 -13.86
N LYS A 263 -15.85 16.28 -14.32
CA LYS A 263 -16.85 15.77 -15.27
C LYS A 263 -17.98 15.01 -14.59
N LEU A 264 -18.00 14.90 -13.26
CA LEU A 264 -19.09 14.26 -12.53
C LEU A 264 -20.37 15.08 -12.69
N ASP A 265 -21.42 14.43 -13.19
CA ASP A 265 -22.76 15.00 -13.19
C ASP A 265 -23.34 14.95 -11.76
N ALA A 266 -23.50 16.12 -11.15
CA ALA A 266 -24.08 16.28 -9.83
C ALA A 266 -25.63 16.37 -9.87
N ALA A 267 -26.25 16.43 -11.05
CA ALA A 267 -27.70 16.54 -11.19
C ALA A 267 -28.49 15.40 -10.55
N PRO A 268 -28.04 14.12 -10.59
CA PRO A 268 -28.68 13.02 -9.86
C PRO A 268 -28.70 13.21 -8.34
N PHE A 269 -27.82 14.07 -7.80
CA PHE A 269 -27.76 14.43 -6.38
C PHE A 269 -28.47 15.76 -6.07
N GLY A 270 -29.22 16.31 -7.02
CA GLY A 270 -30.00 17.55 -6.86
C GLY A 270 -29.27 18.83 -7.26
N GLY A 271 -28.08 18.75 -7.88
CA GLY A 271 -27.37 19.92 -8.40
C GLY A 271 -28.00 20.43 -9.70
N ALA A 272 -28.68 21.57 -9.68
CA ALA A 272 -29.07 22.24 -10.91
C ALA A 272 -27.81 22.76 -11.63
N ALA A 273 -27.65 22.40 -12.91
CA ALA A 273 -26.58 22.93 -13.74
C ALA A 273 -26.78 24.45 -13.93
N GLY A 274 -25.96 25.28 -13.28
CA GLY A 274 -25.88 26.71 -13.56
C GLY A 274 -25.88 27.67 -12.37
N ASP A 275 -26.00 27.21 -11.12
CA ASP A 275 -25.96 28.14 -9.98
C ASP A 275 -24.52 28.47 -9.56
N GLU A 276 -24.15 29.74 -9.77
CA GLU A 276 -22.99 30.36 -9.14
C GLU A 276 -23.06 30.19 -7.61
N ALA A 277 -21.97 29.70 -7.03
CA ALA A 277 -21.68 29.67 -5.60
C ALA A 277 -22.82 29.20 -4.68
N LEU A 278 -23.20 27.92 -4.81
CA LEU A 278 -23.94 27.18 -3.76
C LEU A 278 -23.25 27.18 -2.39
N LEU A 279 -21.95 27.49 -2.36
CA LEU A 279 -21.12 27.47 -1.17
C LEU A 279 -20.63 28.89 -0.84
N ASP A 280 -20.71 29.27 0.44
CA ASP A 280 -20.12 30.50 0.94
C ASP A 280 -18.57 30.45 0.96
N ALA A 281 -17.91 31.54 1.38
CA ALA A 281 -16.45 31.62 1.47
C ALA A 281 -15.82 30.58 2.42
N LEU A 282 -16.62 29.93 3.27
CA LEU A 282 -16.21 28.86 4.19
C LEU A 282 -16.61 27.46 3.66
N GLY A 283 -17.14 27.38 2.43
CA GLY A 283 -17.54 26.14 1.80
C GLY A 283 -18.83 25.55 2.35
N ARG A 284 -19.75 26.39 2.86
CA ARG A 284 -21.05 25.97 3.43
C ARG A 284 -22.20 26.25 2.49
N LEU A 285 -23.12 25.29 2.42
CA LEU A 285 -24.37 25.33 1.67
C LEU A 285 -25.53 25.82 2.56
N SER A 286 -26.42 26.67 2.04
CA SER A 286 -27.71 26.92 2.68
C SER A 286 -28.70 25.82 2.34
N VAL A 287 -29.27 25.19 3.37
CA VAL A 287 -30.21 24.08 3.27
C VAL A 287 -31.51 24.49 3.95
N ASP A 288 -32.58 24.55 3.18
CA ASP A 288 -33.93 24.71 3.69
C ASP A 288 -34.41 23.37 4.25
N HIS A 289 -35.00 23.41 5.45
CA HIS A 289 -35.58 22.25 6.10
C HIS A 289 -36.90 22.62 6.77
N THR A 290 -37.69 21.60 7.05
CA THR A 290 -38.91 21.73 7.84
C THR A 290 -38.70 20.95 9.13
N ASP A 291 -38.76 21.65 10.25
CA ASP A 291 -38.64 21.05 11.57
C ASP A 291 -39.85 20.19 11.90
N HIS A 292 -39.72 19.35 12.92
CA HIS A 292 -40.77 18.42 13.32
C HIS A 292 -42.10 19.12 13.72
N ASP A 293 -42.03 20.39 14.12
CA ASP A 293 -43.19 21.22 14.45
C ASP A 293 -43.86 21.86 13.21
N GLY A 294 -43.33 21.59 12.01
CA GLY A 294 -43.83 22.12 10.74
C GLY A 294 -43.30 23.51 10.40
N THR A 295 -42.39 24.07 11.20
CA THR A 295 -41.75 25.35 10.87
C THR A 295 -40.68 25.16 9.79
N THR A 296 -40.66 26.06 8.81
CA THR A 296 -39.61 26.09 7.79
C THR A 296 -38.46 26.97 8.27
N ALA A 297 -37.25 26.44 8.23
CA ALA A 297 -36.04 27.16 8.60
C ALA A 297 -34.92 26.89 7.58
N THR A 298 -33.93 27.78 7.56
CA THR A 298 -32.73 27.63 6.73
C THR A 298 -31.53 27.41 7.64
N SER A 299 -30.70 26.42 7.34
CA SER A 299 -29.46 26.13 8.05
C SER A 299 -28.29 25.98 7.09
N LEU A 300 -27.10 26.32 7.55
CA LEU A 300 -25.84 26.12 6.87
C LEU A 300 -25.34 24.70 7.09
N TYR A 301 -24.90 24.05 6.02
CA TYR A 301 -24.35 22.70 6.04
C TYR A 301 -23.05 22.65 5.27
N ARG A 302 -22.05 22.01 5.85
CA ARG A 302 -20.76 21.75 5.24
C ARG A 302 -20.61 20.26 4.98
N GLY A 303 -20.44 19.90 3.72
CA GLY A 303 -20.19 18.51 3.35
C GLY A 303 -18.85 18.01 3.90
N PRO A 304 -18.73 16.71 4.21
CA PRO A 304 -17.52 16.11 4.77
C PRO A 304 -16.31 16.11 3.81
N LEU A 305 -16.54 16.39 2.52
CA LEU A 305 -15.52 16.43 1.47
C LEU A 305 -14.98 17.84 1.18
N VAL A 306 -15.44 18.85 1.92
CA VAL A 306 -14.93 20.22 1.81
C VAL A 306 -13.71 20.34 2.73
N GLY A 307 -12.52 20.54 2.16
CA GLY A 307 -11.25 20.60 2.88
C GLY A 307 -11.30 21.55 4.08
N VAL A 308 -10.93 21.07 5.26
CA VAL A 308 -11.05 21.76 6.55
C VAL A 308 -10.29 23.10 6.51
N SER A 309 -10.99 24.23 6.64
CA SER A 309 -10.34 25.47 7.05
C SER A 309 -10.03 25.35 8.54
N ASP A 310 -8.85 25.80 8.99
CA ASP A 310 -8.46 25.84 10.42
C ASP A 310 -9.39 26.69 11.29
N ASP A 311 -10.32 27.43 10.66
CA ASP A 311 -11.32 28.22 11.36
C ASP A 311 -12.33 27.33 12.09
N THR A 312 -12.43 27.54 13.41
CA THR A 312 -13.46 26.94 14.26
C THR A 312 -14.85 27.32 13.73
N LEU A 313 -15.67 26.31 13.41
CA LEU A 313 -17.08 26.53 13.06
C LEU A 313 -17.77 27.31 14.18
N PRO A 314 -18.55 28.36 13.87
CA PRO A 314 -19.19 29.18 14.88
C PRO A 314 -20.15 28.33 15.73
N ALA A 315 -19.99 28.41 17.06
CA ALA A 315 -20.86 27.74 18.00
C ALA A 315 -22.22 28.46 18.08
N GLY A 316 -23.16 28.14 17.19
CA GLY A 316 -24.54 28.61 17.33
C GLY A 316 -25.43 28.54 16.08
N GLY A 317 -26.59 27.89 16.25
CA GLY A 317 -27.92 28.29 15.76
C GLY A 317 -28.22 28.27 14.25
N GLY A 318 -27.22 28.16 13.40
CA GLY A 318 -27.43 28.11 11.94
C GLY A 318 -26.62 27.03 11.25
N ASP A 319 -25.50 26.59 11.81
CA ASP A 319 -24.64 25.57 11.18
C ASP A 319 -24.95 24.17 11.75
N ILE A 320 -25.49 23.30 10.90
CA ILE A 320 -25.88 21.93 11.27
C ILE A 320 -24.78 20.90 10.96
N SER A 321 -23.59 21.31 10.51
CA SER A 321 -22.55 20.38 10.04
C SER A 321 -22.13 19.36 11.10
N LEU A 322 -21.92 19.80 12.35
CA LEU A 322 -21.56 18.90 13.44
C LEU A 322 -22.72 17.99 13.85
N ALA A 323 -23.96 18.49 13.80
CA ALA A 323 -25.15 17.70 14.08
C ALA A 323 -25.36 16.62 12.99
N ALA A 324 -25.18 16.99 11.72
CA ALA A 324 -25.25 16.08 10.58
C ALA A 324 -24.16 15.01 10.65
N ALA A 325 -22.92 15.39 10.97
CA ALA A 325 -21.83 14.42 11.16
C ALA A 325 -22.12 13.44 12.32
N GLY A 326 -22.64 13.95 13.43
CA GLY A 326 -23.07 13.13 14.57
C GLY A 326 -24.19 12.16 14.19
N GLU A 327 -25.18 12.60 13.42
CA GLU A 327 -26.29 11.77 12.97
C GLU A 327 -25.83 10.72 11.94
N ILE A 328 -24.95 11.07 11.00
CA ILE A 328 -24.34 10.11 10.07
C ILE A 328 -23.56 9.05 10.85
N GLY A 329 -22.76 9.45 11.84
CA GLY A 329 -22.04 8.51 12.71
C GLY A 329 -22.98 7.58 13.47
N ARG A 330 -24.09 8.12 14.00
CA ARG A 330 -25.13 7.33 14.66
C ARG A 330 -25.77 6.31 13.71
N LEU A 331 -26.13 6.73 12.49
CA LEU A 331 -26.74 5.87 11.48
C LEU A 331 -25.76 4.77 11.01
N LEU A 332 -24.49 5.11 10.78
CA LEU A 332 -23.44 4.14 10.44
C LEU A 332 -23.20 3.14 11.57
N GLY A 333 -23.14 3.62 12.82
CA GLY A 333 -23.02 2.75 13.99
C GLY A 333 -24.22 1.80 14.12
N ILE A 334 -25.44 2.27 13.86
CA ILE A 334 -26.64 1.43 13.86
C ILE A 334 -26.63 0.40 12.71
N ALA A 335 -26.08 0.75 11.55
CA ALA A 335 -25.93 -0.17 10.44
C ALA A 335 -24.91 -1.29 10.73
N ASP A 336 -23.93 -1.05 11.61
CA ASP A 336 -22.97 -2.06 12.04
C ASP A 336 -23.50 -2.90 13.23
N GLY A 337 -23.94 -4.11 12.90
CA GLY A 337 -24.44 -5.06 13.90
C GLY A 337 -23.41 -5.50 14.94
N ARG A 338 -22.10 -5.38 14.70
CA ARG A 338 -21.06 -5.66 15.71
C ARG A 338 -20.98 -4.55 16.73
N PHE A 339 -20.87 -3.31 16.26
CA PHE A 339 -20.84 -2.12 17.11
C PHE A 339 -22.05 -2.05 18.04
N LEU A 340 -23.26 -2.32 17.52
CA LEU A 340 -24.47 -2.37 18.35
C LEU A 340 -24.43 -3.42 19.46
N ARG A 341 -23.87 -4.61 19.20
CA ARG A 341 -23.73 -5.65 20.23
C ARG A 341 -22.80 -5.23 21.34
N GLU A 342 -21.64 -4.68 20.98
CA GLU A 342 -20.65 -4.18 21.94
C GLU A 342 -21.22 -3.03 22.78
N LEU A 343 -21.94 -2.10 22.15
CA LEU A 343 -22.58 -0.99 22.85
C LEU A 343 -23.66 -1.47 23.84
N VAL A 344 -24.50 -2.44 23.44
CA VAL A 344 -25.51 -3.04 24.31
C VAL A 344 -24.87 -3.82 25.46
N GLU A 345 -23.81 -4.58 25.19
CA GLU A 345 -23.05 -5.28 26.24
C GLU A 345 -22.41 -4.31 27.23
N TRP A 346 -21.83 -3.21 26.72
CA TRP A 346 -21.29 -2.15 27.56
C TRP A 346 -22.38 -1.53 28.43
N HIS A 347 -23.55 -1.23 27.87
CA HIS A 347 -24.66 -0.67 28.64
C HIS A 347 -25.16 -1.63 29.72
N ARG A 348 -25.32 -2.93 29.38
CA ARG A 348 -25.70 -3.95 30.38
C ARG A 348 -24.66 -4.08 31.50
N LYS A 349 -23.37 -4.01 31.18
CA LYS A 349 -22.30 -4.04 32.19
C LYS A 349 -22.35 -2.81 33.09
N ALA A 350 -22.59 -1.63 32.52
CA ALA A 350 -22.73 -0.38 33.28
C ALA A 350 -23.96 -0.43 34.22
N GLU A 351 -25.11 -0.88 33.72
CA GLU A 351 -26.32 -1.06 34.53
C GLU A 351 -26.14 -2.11 35.62
N ALA A 352 -25.50 -3.24 35.31
CA ALA A 352 -25.19 -4.28 36.30
C ALA A 352 -24.25 -3.76 37.39
N ALA A 353 -23.26 -2.94 37.03
CA ALA A 353 -22.35 -2.32 38.00
C ALA A 353 -23.08 -1.32 38.91
N ILE A 354 -23.98 -0.50 38.35
CA ILE A 354 -24.81 0.43 39.15
C ILE A 354 -25.71 -0.35 40.10
N ARG A 355 -26.38 -1.41 39.62
CA ARG A 355 -27.27 -2.24 40.44
C ARG A 355 -26.53 -2.98 41.56
N ALA A 356 -25.37 -3.56 41.26
CA ALA A 356 -24.52 -4.20 42.27
C ALA A 356 -24.02 -3.17 43.32
N GLY A 357 -23.76 -1.92 42.90
CA GLY A 357 -23.44 -0.83 43.80
C GLY A 357 -24.59 -0.47 44.76
N ILE A 358 -25.82 -0.40 44.26
CA ILE A 358 -27.01 -0.15 45.08
C ILE A 358 -27.25 -1.31 46.05
N GLU A 359 -27.17 -2.57 45.58
CA GLU A 359 -27.35 -3.75 46.44
C GLU A 359 -26.25 -3.86 47.52
N ALA A 360 -25.01 -3.48 47.21
CA ALA A 360 -23.93 -3.43 48.18
C ALA A 360 -24.15 -2.34 49.24
N ASP A 361 -24.70 -1.19 48.87
CA ASP A 361 -24.98 -0.08 49.78
C ASP A 361 -26.19 -0.39 50.69
N GLU A 362 -27.23 -1.04 50.15
CA GLU A 362 -28.36 -1.56 50.93
C GLU A 362 -27.92 -2.64 51.93
N MET A 363 -27.06 -3.58 51.50
CA MET A 363 -26.54 -4.65 52.36
C MET A 363 -25.66 -4.10 53.49
N LYS A 364 -24.83 -3.10 53.20
CA LYS A 364 -24.01 -2.39 54.19
C LYS A 364 -24.89 -1.67 55.22
N THR A 365 -25.93 -0.97 54.76
CA THR A 365 -26.90 -0.31 55.63
C THR A 365 -27.63 -1.29 56.55
N MET A 366 -27.94 -2.50 56.05
CA MET A 366 -28.58 -3.56 56.82
C MET A 366 -27.62 -4.16 57.87
N VAL A 367 -26.36 -4.38 57.53
CA VAL A 367 -25.32 -4.87 58.46
C VAL A 367 -25.05 -3.85 59.57
N ASP A 368 -24.99 -2.56 59.23
CA ASP A 368 -24.79 -1.48 60.22
C ASP A 368 -25.97 -1.40 61.20
N VAL A 369 -27.20 -1.62 60.73
CA VAL A 369 -28.40 -1.69 61.60
C VAL A 369 -28.37 -2.93 62.49
N VAL A 370 -27.93 -4.09 61.99
CA VAL A 370 -27.83 -5.33 62.80
C VAL A 370 -26.69 -5.24 63.82
N GLY A 371 -25.57 -4.61 63.48
CA GLY A 371 -24.44 -4.39 64.39
C GLY A 371 -24.73 -3.43 65.55
N ALA A 372 -25.75 -2.57 65.40
CA ALA A 372 -26.15 -1.61 66.43
C ALA A 372 -27.16 -2.17 67.46
N ILE A 373 -27.70 -3.38 67.28
CA ILE A 373 -28.83 -3.90 68.08
C ILE A 373 -28.35 -5.01 69.04
N GLY A 374 -28.31 -4.68 70.34
CA GLY A 374 -27.87 -5.59 71.41
C GLY A 374 -28.96 -6.54 71.96
N SER A 375 -30.23 -6.42 71.54
CA SER A 375 -31.27 -7.40 71.90
C SER A 375 -32.48 -7.38 70.96
N VAL A 376 -33.16 -8.53 70.84
CA VAL A 376 -34.35 -8.76 69.99
C VAL A 376 -35.54 -7.84 70.34
N ALA A 377 -35.61 -7.33 71.58
CA ALA A 377 -36.67 -6.42 72.01
C ALA A 377 -36.59 -5.03 71.32
N GLN A 378 -35.38 -4.54 71.01
CA GLN A 378 -35.18 -3.26 70.33
C GLN A 378 -35.51 -3.31 68.83
N LEU A 379 -35.42 -4.50 68.22
CA LEU A 379 -35.79 -4.77 66.83
C LEU A 379 -37.30 -4.58 66.59
N GLN A 380 -38.14 -4.95 67.55
CA GLN A 380 -39.60 -4.87 67.42
C GLN A 380 -40.10 -3.42 67.48
N ASP A 381 -39.53 -2.60 68.37
CA ASP A 381 -39.85 -1.17 68.47
C ASP A 381 -39.31 -0.36 67.29
N MET A 382 -38.12 -0.70 66.77
CA MET A 382 -37.57 -0.05 65.58
C MET A 382 -38.30 -0.41 64.28
N LEU A 383 -38.79 -1.65 64.12
CA LEU A 383 -39.59 -2.03 62.95
C LEU A 383 -40.96 -1.33 62.95
N LEU A 384 -41.60 -1.21 64.11
CA LEU A 384 -42.87 -0.48 64.26
C LEU A 384 -42.71 1.01 63.93
N ALA A 385 -41.60 1.63 64.31
CA ALA A 385 -41.30 3.03 63.97
C ALA A 385 -40.93 3.25 62.48
N LYS A 386 -40.36 2.24 61.80
CA LYS A 386 -40.03 2.32 60.36
C LYS A 386 -41.24 2.10 59.45
N ILE A 387 -42.21 1.26 59.85
CA ILE A 387 -43.45 1.06 59.09
C ILE A 387 -44.26 2.37 59.02
N ASP A 388 -44.24 3.18 60.08
CA ASP A 388 -44.93 4.49 60.11
C ASP A 388 -44.26 5.54 59.20
N ARG A 389 -42.94 5.47 59.01
CA ARG A 389 -42.19 6.36 58.09
C ARG A 389 -42.27 5.98 56.61
N SER A 390 -42.83 4.81 56.28
CA SER A 390 -42.95 4.36 54.88
C SER A 390 -44.12 4.99 54.12
N ARG A 391 -44.88 5.91 54.74
CA ARG A 391 -45.97 6.67 54.12
C ARG A 391 -45.59 8.15 53.87
N VAL A 392 -44.67 8.42 52.94
CA VAL A 392 -44.51 9.75 52.29
C VAL A 392 -44.07 9.56 50.82
N PRO A 393 -44.64 10.31 49.83
CA PRO A 393 -44.69 9.88 48.43
C PRO A 393 -43.47 10.26 47.57
N ILE A 394 -43.39 9.58 46.42
CA ILE A 394 -42.44 9.71 45.31
C ILE A 394 -42.38 11.16 44.79
N ALA A 395 -41.34 11.92 45.14
CA ALA A 395 -40.95 13.15 44.44
C ALA A 395 -39.58 13.66 44.93
N ASN A 396 -38.48 13.15 44.35
CA ASN A 396 -37.21 13.86 44.11
C ASN A 396 -36.07 12.86 43.88
N ILE A 397 -35.75 12.58 42.63
CA ILE A 397 -34.37 12.27 42.24
C ILE A 397 -34.00 13.30 41.17
N GLY A 398 -33.19 14.27 41.60
CA GLY A 398 -32.66 15.33 40.78
C GLY A 398 -31.56 14.85 39.84
N ARG A 399 -31.52 15.53 38.68
CA ARG A 399 -30.43 15.66 37.71
C ARG A 399 -29.05 15.19 38.19
N LEU A 400 -28.53 14.15 37.55
CA LEU A 400 -27.10 13.88 37.48
C LEU A 400 -26.52 14.57 36.23
N THR A 401 -25.66 15.54 36.48
CA THR A 401 -24.94 16.34 35.48
C THR A 401 -23.86 15.47 34.82
N ILE A 402 -23.94 15.30 33.50
CA ILE A 402 -22.88 14.68 32.70
C ILE A 402 -21.75 15.71 32.55
N PRO A 403 -20.47 15.34 32.80
CA PRO A 403 -19.36 16.27 32.60
C PRO A 403 -19.17 16.56 31.12
N ARG A 404 -19.19 17.85 30.82
CA ARG A 404 -18.92 18.49 29.53
C ARG A 404 -17.50 18.12 29.09
N ILE A 405 -17.36 17.33 28.03
CA ILE A 405 -16.13 17.30 27.24
C ILE A 405 -16.23 18.48 26.28
N VAL A 406 -15.28 19.40 26.38
CA VAL A 406 -15.18 20.63 25.59
C VAL A 406 -13.77 20.67 25.01
N PRO A 407 -13.65 21.09 23.74
CA PRO A 407 -13.59 20.24 22.55
C PRO A 407 -12.27 19.49 22.38
#